data_AF-A0A5N7MNP9-F1
#
_entry.id   AF-A0A5N7MNP9-F1
#
_cell.length_a   1.000
_cell.length_b   1.000
_cell.length_c   1.000
_cell.angle_alpha   90.00
_cell.angle_beta   90.00
_cell.angle_gamma   90.00
#
_symmetry.space_group_name_H-M   'P 1'
#
loop_
_entity.id
_entity.type
_entity.pdbx_description
1 polymer ?
#
loop_
_entity_poly.entity_id
_entity_poly.type
_entity_poly.pdbx_seq_one_letter_code
_entity_poly.pdbx_strand_id
1 'polypeptide(L)'
;MADVIREALIRIRRETEEARRMARWYEENPDRLYLPPELSHLRSKQFLTMTEVGSLYFGSSANNYEVRKWLNKQGIPTPSMKGADNRDIAHVAFAEFEHLIVSLLPLGFPVRDAATGMRYSESLFVIPFKHFSRSGRNGTACMFEPVSYGQVYLSLGGNDKIKSVFQKTGLDPDGRLKVSTHQFRHYLNTIAHTGGLSQIDIAKWSGRKNVSQNSAYDHLSSAEILNKLRSQVGDENLTVGPLAEMPANLPVSREKFSELAIPTAHVTKYGFCVHDFAASPCEMFRRCLSCTEHLCIKGDEAKSARIREQLQMGRQSLRRAQEAVVEEVYGAFDWVEIHAKTVSRLEQLVAILDDASVPAGTIIQLNNSGNLTLSAQALKDRDLLDSPTGAGLQASNQNRIEITHG
;
A
#
# COMPACT_ATOMS: atom_id res chain seq x y z
N MET A 1 -12.76 -6.57 -13.06
CA MET A 1 -11.61 -7.37 -12.54
C MET A 1 -11.91 -8.86 -12.40
N ALA A 2 -13.12 -9.26 -11.98
CA ALA A 2 -13.45 -10.68 -11.82
C ALA A 2 -13.17 -11.53 -13.07
N ASP A 3 -13.52 -11.05 -14.26
CA ASP A 3 -13.30 -11.79 -15.51
C ASP A 3 -11.81 -11.97 -15.83
N VAL A 4 -10.99 -10.95 -15.56
CA VAL A 4 -9.52 -11.03 -15.72
C VAL A 4 -8.93 -12.09 -14.78
N ILE A 5 -9.42 -12.15 -13.53
CA ILE A 5 -8.97 -13.16 -12.56
C ILE A 5 -9.42 -14.56 -12.99
N ARG A 6 -10.67 -14.71 -13.44
CA ARG A 6 -11.16 -16.00 -13.96
C ARG A 6 -10.32 -16.48 -15.13
N GLU A 7 -10.06 -15.61 -16.09
CA GLU A 7 -9.20 -15.93 -17.23
C GLU A 7 -7.77 -16.28 -16.80
N ALA A 8 -7.20 -15.53 -15.85
CA ALA A 8 -5.88 -15.84 -15.30
C ALA A 8 -5.86 -17.22 -14.62
N LEU A 9 -6.88 -17.56 -13.83
CA LEU A 9 -7.00 -18.86 -13.18
C LEU A 9 -7.17 -20.00 -14.19
N ILE A 10 -7.94 -19.80 -15.26
CA ILE A 10 -8.08 -20.76 -16.35
C ILE A 10 -6.73 -21.03 -16.98
N ARG A 11 -5.99 -19.97 -17.34
CA ARG A 11 -4.64 -20.08 -17.91
C ARG A 11 -3.69 -20.79 -16.96
N ILE A 12 -3.59 -20.34 -15.72
CA ILE A 12 -2.68 -20.93 -14.73
C ILE A 12 -2.99 -22.42 -14.56
N ARG A 13 -4.27 -22.79 -14.39
CA ARG A 13 -4.66 -24.21 -14.25
C ARG A 13 -4.23 -25.03 -15.45
N ARG A 14 -4.41 -24.51 -16.66
CA ARG A 14 -3.99 -25.18 -17.90
C ARG A 14 -2.48 -25.34 -17.97
N GLU A 15 -1.71 -24.28 -17.74
CA GLU A 15 -0.25 -24.31 -17.81
C GLU A 15 0.38 -25.18 -16.71
N THR A 16 -0.27 -25.31 -15.54
CA THR A 16 0.23 -26.13 -14.41
C THR A 16 -0.35 -27.53 -14.35
N GLU A 17 -1.25 -27.90 -15.25
CA GLU A 17 -1.96 -29.19 -15.24
C GLU A 17 -1.00 -30.38 -15.32
N GLU A 18 0.00 -30.32 -16.21
CA GLU A 18 0.94 -31.42 -16.42
C GLU A 18 1.80 -31.67 -15.16
N ALA A 19 2.30 -30.60 -14.54
CA ALA A 19 3.05 -30.72 -13.29
C ALA A 19 2.20 -31.20 -12.10
N ARG A 20 0.92 -30.79 -12.01
CA ARG A 20 0.00 -31.28 -10.99
C ARG A 20 -0.36 -32.76 -11.20
N ARG A 21 -0.49 -33.20 -12.45
CA ARG A 21 -0.67 -34.62 -12.80
C ARG A 21 0.56 -35.44 -12.43
N MET A 22 1.76 -34.95 -12.74
CA MET A 22 3.02 -35.57 -12.32
C MET A 22 3.08 -35.73 -10.80
N ALA A 23 2.81 -34.65 -10.05
CA ALA A 23 2.79 -34.68 -8.60
C ALA A 23 1.81 -35.73 -8.07
N ARG A 24 0.57 -35.77 -8.58
CA ARG A 24 -0.42 -36.80 -8.20
C ARG A 24 0.07 -38.21 -8.46
N TRP A 25 0.71 -38.43 -9.60
CA TRP A 25 1.20 -39.76 -9.96
C TRP A 25 2.30 -40.23 -9.00
N TYR A 26 3.22 -39.34 -8.61
CA TYR A 26 4.23 -39.65 -7.59
C TYR A 26 3.63 -39.85 -6.19
N GLU A 27 2.52 -39.16 -5.86
CA GLU A 27 1.77 -39.40 -4.62
C GLU A 27 1.21 -40.84 -4.56
N GLU A 28 0.80 -41.38 -5.71
CA GLU A 28 0.26 -42.74 -5.87
C GLU A 28 1.35 -43.80 -6.09
N ASN A 29 2.54 -43.39 -6.57
CA ASN A 29 3.65 -44.26 -6.97
C ASN A 29 4.98 -43.73 -6.44
N PRO A 30 5.22 -43.74 -5.12
CA PRO A 30 6.33 -43.03 -4.49
C PRO A 30 7.71 -43.52 -4.93
N ASP A 31 7.87 -44.81 -5.22
CA ASP A 31 9.17 -45.43 -5.54
C ASP A 31 9.40 -45.63 -7.04
N ARG A 32 8.60 -44.98 -7.89
CA ARG A 32 8.65 -45.18 -9.34
C ARG A 32 8.85 -43.85 -10.06
N LEU A 33 9.48 -43.90 -11.23
CA LEU A 33 9.68 -42.75 -12.11
C LEU A 33 8.40 -42.46 -12.89
N TYR A 34 7.96 -41.20 -12.88
CA TYR A 34 6.91 -40.74 -13.79
C TYR A 34 7.42 -40.76 -15.23
N LEU A 35 6.66 -41.38 -16.12
CA LEU A 35 6.92 -41.39 -17.56
C LEU A 35 5.70 -40.78 -18.27
N PRO A 36 5.90 -39.75 -19.11
CA PRO A 36 4.86 -39.29 -20.02
C PRO A 36 4.32 -40.45 -20.88
N PRO A 37 3.04 -40.40 -21.32
CA PRO A 37 2.44 -41.45 -22.12
C PRO A 37 3.28 -41.86 -23.35
N GLU A 38 3.91 -40.89 -24.00
CA GLU A 38 4.75 -41.07 -25.19
C GLU A 38 6.03 -41.86 -24.89
N LEU A 39 6.51 -41.79 -23.64
CA LEU A 39 7.75 -42.42 -23.16
C LEU A 39 7.48 -43.64 -22.25
N SER A 40 6.23 -44.09 -22.17
CA SER A 40 5.82 -45.26 -21.37
C SER A 40 6.58 -46.55 -21.73
N HIS A 41 6.95 -46.71 -23.00
CA HIS A 41 7.74 -47.83 -23.51
C HIS A 41 9.15 -47.93 -22.90
N LEU A 42 9.67 -46.85 -22.30
CA LEU A 42 10.97 -46.87 -21.62
C LEU A 42 10.94 -47.72 -20.36
N ARG A 43 9.76 -47.97 -19.77
CA ARG A 43 9.61 -48.75 -18.53
C ARG A 43 10.04 -50.21 -18.68
N SER A 44 9.97 -50.79 -19.87
CA SER A 44 10.41 -52.16 -20.14
C SER A 44 11.89 -52.26 -20.50
N LYS A 45 12.61 -51.15 -20.60
CA LYS A 45 14.04 -51.15 -20.93
C LYS A 45 14.88 -51.33 -19.67
N GLN A 46 15.91 -52.16 -19.76
CA GLN A 46 16.93 -52.28 -18.71
C GLN A 46 17.89 -51.07 -18.72
N PHE A 47 18.16 -50.51 -19.90
CA PHE A 47 19.10 -49.42 -20.11
C PHE A 47 18.47 -48.29 -20.93
N LEU A 48 18.78 -47.05 -20.56
CA LEU A 48 18.41 -45.84 -21.27
C LEU A 48 19.64 -45.24 -21.96
N THR A 49 19.44 -44.75 -23.17
CA THR A 49 20.43 -43.96 -23.90
C THR A 49 20.49 -42.53 -23.36
N MET A 50 21.60 -41.82 -23.60
CA MET A 50 21.73 -40.41 -23.23
C MET A 50 20.65 -39.53 -23.86
N THR A 51 20.19 -39.86 -25.07
CA THR A 51 19.10 -39.14 -25.74
C THR A 51 17.79 -39.28 -24.97
N GLU A 52 17.44 -40.50 -24.54
CA GLU A 52 16.21 -40.76 -23.76
C GLU A 52 16.25 -40.09 -22.39
N VAL A 53 17.40 -40.15 -21.70
CA VAL A 53 17.60 -39.42 -20.44
C VAL A 53 17.49 -37.91 -20.67
N GLY A 54 18.05 -37.41 -21.77
CA GLY A 54 17.93 -36.03 -22.22
C GLY A 54 16.47 -35.61 -22.39
N SER A 55 15.69 -36.40 -23.14
CA SER A 55 14.26 -36.18 -23.35
C SER A 55 13.46 -36.17 -22.04
N LEU A 56 13.79 -37.05 -21.09
CA LEU A 56 13.12 -37.12 -19.78
C LEU A 56 13.49 -35.93 -18.88
N TYR A 57 14.78 -35.70 -18.62
CA TYR A 57 15.21 -34.76 -17.58
C TYR A 57 15.48 -33.32 -18.08
N PHE A 58 15.93 -33.16 -19.32
CA PHE A 58 16.36 -31.87 -19.86
C PHE A 58 15.47 -31.33 -20.98
N GLY A 59 14.56 -32.16 -21.52
CA GLY A 59 13.73 -31.83 -22.68
C GLY A 59 14.44 -32.08 -24.02
N SER A 60 13.70 -31.88 -25.13
CA SER A 60 14.08 -32.30 -26.49
C SER A 60 15.35 -31.65 -27.10
N SER A 61 15.99 -30.71 -26.41
CA SER A 61 17.14 -29.93 -26.91
C SER A 61 18.46 -30.20 -26.18
N ALA A 62 18.53 -31.25 -25.35
CA ALA A 62 19.73 -31.59 -24.60
C ALA A 62 20.78 -32.32 -25.47
N ASN A 63 22.05 -31.94 -25.34
CA ASN A 63 23.16 -32.68 -25.93
C ASN A 63 23.66 -33.76 -24.95
N ASN A 64 23.98 -34.95 -25.47
CA ASN A 64 24.53 -36.11 -24.74
C ASN A 64 25.70 -35.75 -23.81
N TYR A 65 26.55 -34.79 -24.19
CA TYR A 65 27.66 -34.35 -23.32
C TYR A 65 27.16 -33.76 -21.99
N GLU A 66 26.12 -32.93 -22.02
CA GLU A 66 25.57 -32.31 -20.81
C GLU A 66 24.87 -33.34 -19.92
N VAL A 67 24.13 -34.26 -20.54
CA VAL A 67 23.46 -35.36 -19.84
C VAL A 67 24.49 -36.20 -19.11
N ARG A 68 25.55 -36.63 -19.80
CA ARG A 68 26.63 -37.42 -19.19
C ARG A 68 27.36 -36.66 -18.09
N LYS A 69 27.67 -35.38 -18.30
CA LYS A 69 28.30 -34.53 -17.27
C LYS A 69 27.44 -34.43 -16.02
N TRP A 70 26.12 -34.30 -16.17
CA TRP A 70 25.19 -34.27 -15.05
C TRP A 70 25.10 -35.62 -14.34
N LEU A 71 24.95 -36.73 -15.06
CA LEU A 71 24.93 -38.08 -14.49
C LEU A 71 26.21 -38.37 -13.69
N ASN A 72 27.39 -38.04 -14.23
CA ASN A 72 28.66 -38.16 -13.52
C ASN A 72 28.67 -37.33 -12.23
N LYS A 73 28.11 -36.11 -12.24
CA LYS A 73 28.00 -35.27 -11.05
C LYS A 73 27.07 -35.88 -9.99
N GLN A 74 26.04 -36.62 -10.40
CA GLN A 74 25.15 -37.37 -9.52
C GLN A 74 25.73 -38.72 -9.09
N GLY A 75 26.94 -39.08 -9.56
CA GLY A 75 27.59 -40.35 -9.24
C GLY A 75 26.98 -41.57 -9.94
N ILE A 76 26.21 -41.36 -11.02
CA ILE A 76 25.57 -42.47 -11.74
C ILE A 76 26.52 -43.06 -12.79
N PRO A 77 26.79 -44.38 -12.76
CA PRO A 77 27.60 -45.05 -13.77
C PRO A 77 27.00 -44.93 -15.18
N THR A 78 27.87 -44.66 -16.17
CA THR A 78 27.47 -44.65 -17.58
C THR A 78 28.28 -45.66 -18.40
N PRO A 79 27.96 -46.96 -18.34
CA PRO A 79 28.67 -47.97 -19.14
C PRO A 79 28.53 -47.70 -20.64
N SER A 80 29.60 -47.95 -21.39
CA SER A 80 29.58 -47.95 -22.85
C SER A 80 29.18 -49.33 -23.35
N MET A 81 28.20 -49.39 -24.25
CA MET A 81 27.77 -50.61 -24.93
C MET A 81 27.83 -50.40 -26.44
N LYS A 82 28.05 -51.47 -27.22
CA LYS A 82 28.08 -51.41 -28.68
C LYS A 82 26.68 -51.13 -29.23
N GLY A 83 26.56 -50.05 -30.00
CA GLY A 83 25.36 -49.73 -30.78
C GLY A 83 25.23 -50.61 -32.03
N ALA A 84 24.10 -50.49 -32.72
CA ALA A 84 23.81 -51.21 -33.98
C ALA A 84 24.81 -50.88 -35.11
N ASP A 85 25.50 -49.75 -35.02
CA ASP A 85 26.53 -49.26 -35.93
C ASP A 85 27.97 -49.52 -35.41
N ASN A 86 28.11 -50.39 -34.40
CA ASN A 86 29.37 -50.76 -33.76
C ASN A 86 30.11 -49.62 -33.02
N ARG A 87 29.47 -48.46 -32.85
CA ARG A 87 29.98 -47.35 -32.04
C ARG A 87 29.67 -47.58 -30.56
N ASP A 88 30.54 -47.07 -29.68
CA ASP A 88 30.33 -47.13 -28.24
C ASP A 88 29.32 -46.05 -27.82
N ILE A 89 28.16 -46.49 -27.34
CA ILE A 89 27.09 -45.62 -26.87
C ILE A 89 27.01 -45.73 -25.35
N ALA A 90 27.04 -44.59 -24.67
CA ALA A 90 26.87 -44.54 -23.21
C ALA A 90 25.40 -44.75 -22.84
N HIS A 91 25.17 -45.62 -21.85
CA HIS A 91 23.85 -45.93 -21.32
C HIS A 91 23.82 -45.69 -19.81
N VAL A 92 22.62 -45.67 -19.25
CA VAL A 92 22.36 -45.69 -17.81
C VAL A 92 21.35 -46.79 -17.50
N ALA A 93 21.50 -47.50 -16.38
CA ALA A 93 20.49 -48.46 -15.97
C ALA A 93 19.18 -47.72 -15.62
N PHE A 94 18.05 -48.21 -16.12
CA PHE A 94 16.74 -47.59 -15.87
C PHE A 94 16.47 -47.46 -14.35
N ALA A 95 16.78 -48.50 -13.59
CA ALA A 95 16.60 -48.54 -12.14
C ALA A 95 17.45 -47.48 -11.40
N GLU A 96 18.69 -47.25 -11.82
CA GLU A 96 19.54 -46.21 -11.22
C GLU A 96 19.02 -44.81 -11.53
N PHE A 97 18.55 -44.59 -12.76
CA PHE A 97 17.95 -43.33 -13.15
C PHE A 97 16.61 -43.09 -12.43
N GLU A 98 15.77 -44.10 -12.29
CA GLU A 98 14.50 -44.05 -11.55
C GLU A 98 14.75 -43.69 -10.08
N HIS A 99 15.67 -44.39 -9.42
CA HIS A 99 16.06 -44.10 -8.04
C HIS A 99 16.61 -42.68 -7.89
N LEU A 100 17.45 -42.22 -8.83
CA LEU A 100 17.95 -40.85 -8.82
C LEU A 100 16.80 -39.83 -8.88
N ILE A 101 15.88 -39.94 -9.85
CA ILE A 101 14.81 -38.95 -10.01
C ILE A 101 13.86 -38.96 -8.81
N VAL A 102 13.50 -40.13 -8.29
CA VAL A 102 12.67 -40.24 -7.08
C VAL A 102 13.36 -39.60 -5.88
N SER A 103 14.68 -39.79 -5.73
CA SER A 103 15.45 -39.16 -4.63
C SER A 103 15.51 -37.63 -4.70
N LEU A 104 15.21 -37.04 -5.87
CA LEU A 104 15.16 -35.59 -6.04
C LEU A 104 13.81 -34.99 -5.64
N LEU A 105 12.82 -35.80 -5.27
CA LEU A 105 11.52 -35.30 -4.83
C LEU A 105 11.68 -34.36 -3.63
N PRO A 106 10.81 -33.34 -3.48
CA PRO A 106 10.94 -32.37 -2.40
C PRO A 106 10.94 -33.03 -1.02
N LEU A 107 11.75 -32.49 -0.10
CA LEU A 107 11.74 -32.92 1.29
C LEU A 107 10.34 -32.71 1.91
N GLY A 108 9.76 -33.76 2.50
CA GLY A 108 8.41 -33.72 3.05
C GLY A 108 7.29 -33.99 2.05
N PHE A 109 7.62 -34.36 0.80
CA PHE A 109 6.65 -34.90 -0.16
C PHE A 109 5.87 -36.07 0.47
N PRO A 110 4.53 -36.14 0.32
CA PRO A 110 3.68 -35.42 -0.64
C PRO A 110 3.11 -34.06 -0.19
N VAL A 111 3.42 -33.59 1.02
CA VAL A 111 2.82 -32.38 1.59
C VAL A 111 3.65 -31.16 1.19
N ARG A 112 3.02 -30.17 0.55
CA ARG A 112 3.66 -28.90 0.16
C ARG A 112 3.58 -27.87 1.28
N ASP A 113 2.41 -27.75 1.91
CA ASP A 113 2.19 -26.81 3.01
C ASP A 113 1.76 -27.56 4.26
N ALA A 114 2.66 -27.65 5.23
CA ALA A 114 2.42 -28.37 6.48
C ALA A 114 1.30 -27.73 7.32
N ALA A 115 1.05 -26.42 7.18
CA ALA A 115 0.04 -25.72 7.97
C ALA A 115 -1.39 -26.09 7.54
N THR A 116 -1.62 -26.26 6.23
CA THR A 116 -2.92 -26.63 5.67
C THR A 116 -3.04 -28.12 5.33
N GLY A 117 -1.93 -28.85 5.31
CA GLY A 117 -1.86 -30.23 4.81
C GLY A 117 -1.98 -30.33 3.29
N MET A 118 -1.91 -29.21 2.56
CA MET A 118 -2.08 -29.17 1.11
C MET A 118 -0.98 -29.97 0.41
N ARG A 119 -1.38 -30.87 -0.49
CA ARG A 119 -0.46 -31.68 -1.31
C ARG A 119 0.11 -30.91 -2.49
N TYR A 120 1.19 -31.43 -3.09
CA TYR A 120 1.75 -30.86 -4.31
C TYR A 120 0.75 -30.92 -5.48
N SER A 121 0.01 -32.01 -5.65
CA SER A 121 -0.98 -32.18 -6.72
C SER A 121 -2.16 -31.20 -6.65
N GLU A 122 -2.49 -30.73 -5.45
CA GLU A 122 -3.57 -29.78 -5.17
C GLU A 122 -3.13 -28.32 -5.32
N SER A 123 -1.82 -28.08 -5.39
CA SER A 123 -1.28 -26.73 -5.36
C SER A 123 -1.21 -26.11 -6.76
N LEU A 124 -1.88 -24.96 -6.92
CA LEU A 124 -2.04 -24.32 -8.23
C LEU A 124 -0.71 -23.90 -8.89
N PHE A 125 0.28 -23.51 -8.09
CA PHE A 125 1.57 -22.99 -8.56
C PHE A 125 2.68 -24.05 -8.46
N VAL A 126 2.47 -25.17 -9.12
CA VAL A 126 3.48 -26.22 -9.36
C VAL A 126 3.70 -26.28 -10.86
N ILE A 127 4.96 -26.30 -11.28
CA ILE A 127 5.37 -26.25 -12.68
C ILE A 127 6.38 -27.36 -12.96
N PRO A 128 6.62 -27.73 -14.23
CA PRO A 128 7.70 -28.64 -14.56
C PRO A 128 9.04 -28.10 -14.05
N PHE A 129 9.91 -28.98 -13.58
CA PHE A 129 11.19 -28.56 -13.03
C PHE A 129 11.98 -27.79 -14.10
N LYS A 130 12.61 -26.66 -13.73
CA LYS A 130 13.32 -25.76 -14.66
C LYS A 130 12.46 -25.11 -15.75
N HIS A 131 11.14 -25.08 -15.63
CA HIS A 131 10.26 -24.44 -16.61
C HIS A 131 10.61 -22.94 -16.84
N PHE A 132 11.05 -22.23 -15.80
CA PHE A 132 11.54 -20.84 -15.91
C PHE A 132 13.06 -20.71 -16.09
N SER A 133 13.76 -21.79 -16.47
CA SER A 133 15.21 -21.75 -16.71
C SER A 133 15.59 -20.85 -17.87
N ARG A 134 16.74 -20.19 -17.74
CA ARG A 134 17.35 -19.33 -18.78
C ARG A 134 17.81 -20.09 -20.02
N SER A 135 17.93 -21.41 -19.93
CA SER A 135 18.40 -22.26 -21.02
C SER A 135 17.37 -22.46 -22.15
N GLY A 136 16.17 -21.88 -22.04
CA GLY A 136 15.13 -21.99 -23.07
C GLY A 136 14.58 -23.40 -23.25
N ARG A 137 14.70 -24.26 -22.23
CA ARG A 137 14.19 -25.63 -22.25
C ARG A 137 12.78 -25.64 -21.66
N ASN A 138 11.90 -26.45 -22.23
CA ASN A 138 10.47 -26.54 -21.87
C ASN A 138 10.20 -27.23 -20.51
N GLY A 139 11.11 -27.10 -19.55
CA GLY A 139 11.07 -27.85 -18.30
C GLY A 139 11.36 -29.34 -18.47
N THR A 140 11.39 -30.04 -17.35
CA THR A 140 11.65 -31.49 -17.25
C THR A 140 10.34 -32.27 -17.38
N ALA A 141 10.34 -33.38 -18.13
CA ALA A 141 9.14 -34.21 -18.38
C ALA A 141 8.87 -35.27 -17.30
N CYS A 142 9.79 -35.43 -16.34
CA CYS A 142 9.68 -36.39 -15.24
C CYS A 142 9.73 -35.76 -13.85
N MET A 143 9.73 -34.43 -13.73
CA MET A 143 9.94 -33.74 -12.47
C MET A 143 9.26 -32.38 -12.41
N PHE A 144 8.87 -31.96 -11.22
CA PHE A 144 8.16 -30.70 -10.96
C PHE A 144 8.81 -29.89 -9.84
N GLU A 145 8.48 -28.61 -9.76
CA GLU A 145 8.86 -27.72 -8.66
C GLU A 145 7.75 -26.72 -8.33
N PRO A 146 7.67 -26.23 -7.09
CA PRO A 146 6.82 -25.10 -6.77
C PRO A 146 7.39 -23.81 -7.38
N VAL A 147 6.50 -22.93 -7.87
CA VAL A 147 6.92 -21.59 -8.28
C VAL A 147 7.48 -20.85 -7.06
N SER A 148 8.71 -20.36 -7.18
CA SER A 148 9.43 -19.64 -6.12
C SER A 148 9.25 -18.13 -6.24
N TYR A 149 9.39 -17.45 -5.10
CA TYR A 149 9.42 -15.97 -5.06
C TYR A 149 10.49 -15.39 -6.00
N GLY A 150 11.68 -15.99 -6.02
CA GLY A 150 12.79 -15.54 -6.87
C GLY A 150 12.44 -15.56 -8.37
N GLN A 151 11.74 -16.59 -8.84
CA GLN A 151 11.29 -16.69 -10.24
C GLN A 151 10.32 -15.56 -10.60
N VAL A 152 9.37 -15.25 -9.72
CA VAL A 152 8.41 -14.14 -9.91
C VAL A 152 9.15 -12.79 -9.87
N TYR A 153 10.00 -12.58 -8.87
CA TYR A 153 10.78 -11.34 -8.70
C TYR A 153 11.66 -11.03 -9.92
N LEU A 154 12.40 -12.02 -10.43
CA LEU A 154 13.23 -11.85 -11.62
C LEU A 154 12.37 -11.55 -12.87
N SER A 155 11.21 -12.20 -13.00
CA SER A 155 10.29 -11.96 -14.11
C SER A 155 9.70 -10.55 -14.10
N LEU A 156 9.58 -9.91 -12.94
CA LEU A 156 9.05 -8.54 -12.81
C LEU A 156 10.13 -7.44 -12.91
N GLY A 157 11.34 -7.78 -13.37
CA GLY A 157 12.42 -6.80 -13.56
C GLY A 157 13.36 -6.64 -12.36
N GLY A 158 13.38 -7.62 -11.45
CA GLY A 158 14.31 -7.63 -10.31
C GLY A 158 15.80 -7.76 -10.65
N ASN A 159 16.15 -7.97 -11.92
CA ASN A 159 17.55 -8.05 -12.37
C ASN A 159 17.69 -7.54 -13.82
N ASP A 160 18.53 -6.53 -14.01
CA ASP A 160 18.76 -5.88 -15.32
C ASP A 160 19.41 -6.78 -16.37
N LYS A 161 20.06 -7.87 -15.94
CA LYS A 161 20.68 -8.84 -16.86
C LYS A 161 19.68 -9.85 -17.42
N ILE A 162 18.42 -9.82 -16.96
CA ILE A 162 17.38 -10.78 -17.35
C ILE A 162 16.21 -10.02 -17.95
N LYS A 163 15.77 -10.43 -19.15
CA LYS A 163 14.58 -9.86 -19.76
C LYS A 163 13.36 -10.10 -18.88
N SER A 164 12.71 -9.02 -18.45
CA SER A 164 11.47 -9.06 -17.69
C SER A 164 10.30 -9.56 -18.55
N VAL A 165 9.17 -9.88 -17.91
CA VAL A 165 7.93 -10.20 -18.60
C VAL A 165 7.47 -9.02 -19.46
N PHE A 166 7.67 -7.78 -18.99
CA PHE A 166 7.29 -6.57 -19.73
C PHE A 166 8.07 -6.44 -21.04
N GLN A 167 9.35 -6.78 -21.03
CA GLN A 167 10.17 -6.83 -22.24
C GLN A 167 9.76 -7.98 -23.16
N LYS A 168 9.47 -9.17 -22.59
CA LYS A 168 9.08 -10.36 -23.37
C LYS A 168 7.73 -10.21 -24.06
N THR A 169 6.79 -9.51 -23.44
CA THR A 169 5.45 -9.25 -24.01
C THR A 169 5.41 -7.99 -24.88
N GLY A 170 6.50 -7.23 -24.97
CA GLY A 170 6.57 -5.97 -25.70
C GLY A 170 5.86 -4.78 -25.02
N LEU A 171 5.48 -4.92 -23.75
CA LEU A 171 4.87 -3.84 -22.97
C LEU A 171 5.86 -2.74 -22.60
N ASP A 172 7.13 -3.11 -22.43
CA ASP A 172 8.23 -2.18 -22.19
C ASP A 172 9.50 -2.71 -22.86
N PRO A 173 9.66 -2.48 -24.18
CA PRO A 173 10.83 -2.94 -24.92
C PRO A 173 12.15 -2.39 -24.36
N ASP A 174 12.11 -1.19 -23.78
CA ASP A 174 13.26 -0.47 -23.24
C ASP A 174 13.73 -1.00 -21.87
N GLY A 175 12.94 -1.84 -21.20
CA GLY A 175 13.31 -2.47 -19.92
C GLY A 175 13.37 -1.52 -18.72
N ARG A 176 12.62 -0.42 -18.76
CA ARG A 176 12.54 0.58 -17.68
C ARG A 176 11.56 0.16 -16.59
N LEU A 177 10.54 -0.62 -16.92
CA LEU A 177 9.51 -1.07 -15.99
C LEU A 177 10.04 -2.15 -15.07
N LYS A 178 9.96 -1.85 -13.77
CA LYS A 178 10.25 -2.78 -12.68
C LYS A 178 9.13 -2.68 -11.66
N VAL A 179 8.61 -3.84 -11.26
CA VAL A 179 7.52 -3.89 -10.29
C VAL A 179 7.86 -4.91 -9.20
N SER A 180 7.83 -4.48 -7.95
CA SER A 180 7.92 -5.39 -6.81
C SER A 180 6.58 -6.10 -6.58
N THR A 181 6.63 -7.28 -5.99
CA THR A 181 5.43 -8.05 -5.63
C THR A 181 4.49 -7.27 -4.69
N HIS A 182 5.02 -6.38 -3.85
CA HIS A 182 4.24 -5.56 -2.92
C HIS A 182 3.48 -4.43 -3.61
N GLN A 183 3.96 -3.91 -4.74
CA GLN A 183 3.28 -2.83 -5.47
C GLN A 183 1.91 -3.25 -6.00
N PHE A 184 1.73 -4.50 -6.41
CA PHE A 184 0.39 -5.00 -6.79
C PHE A 184 -0.59 -4.94 -5.62
N ARG A 185 -0.13 -5.28 -4.41
CA ARG A 185 -0.96 -5.20 -3.20
C ARG A 185 -1.30 -3.75 -2.86
N HIS A 186 -0.34 -2.82 -2.97
CA HIS A 186 -0.62 -1.41 -2.78
C HIS A 186 -1.65 -0.89 -3.79
N TYR A 187 -1.47 -1.22 -5.07
CA TYR A 187 -2.40 -0.81 -6.12
C TYR A 187 -3.81 -1.36 -5.91
N LEU A 188 -3.94 -2.64 -5.55
CA LEU A 188 -5.22 -3.26 -5.23
C LEU A 188 -5.90 -2.61 -4.03
N ASN A 189 -5.13 -2.26 -2.99
CA ASN A 189 -5.66 -1.52 -1.85
C ASN A 189 -6.12 -0.12 -2.25
N THR A 190 -5.36 0.58 -3.10
CA THR A 190 -5.76 1.89 -3.63
C THR A 190 -7.08 1.78 -4.40
N ILE A 191 -7.23 0.80 -5.30
CA ILE A 191 -8.51 0.60 -6.03
C ILE A 191 -9.66 0.31 -5.05
N ALA A 192 -9.43 -0.55 -4.05
CA ALA A 192 -10.44 -0.87 -3.05
C ALA A 192 -10.85 0.37 -2.23
N HIS A 193 -9.89 1.21 -1.87
CA HIS A 193 -10.15 2.49 -1.20
C HIS A 193 -10.95 3.45 -2.07
N THR A 194 -10.53 3.66 -3.32
CA THR A 194 -11.25 4.50 -4.29
C THR A 194 -12.67 3.96 -4.57
N GLY A 195 -12.86 2.64 -4.48
CA GLY A 195 -14.16 1.97 -4.57
C GLY A 195 -15.03 2.06 -3.30
N GLY A 196 -14.60 2.78 -2.26
CA GLY A 196 -15.39 3.04 -1.05
C GLY A 196 -15.31 1.97 0.05
N LEU A 197 -14.40 1.00 -0.04
CA LEU A 197 -14.22 0.00 1.02
C LEU A 197 -13.52 0.60 2.25
N SER A 198 -14.00 0.23 3.44
CA SER A 198 -13.37 0.65 4.70
C SER A 198 -12.00 -0.01 4.90
N GLN A 199 -11.15 0.59 5.74
CA GLN A 199 -9.85 0.01 6.12
C GLN A 199 -9.98 -1.38 6.76
N ILE A 200 -11.08 -1.62 7.47
CA ILE A 200 -11.38 -2.91 8.11
C ILE A 200 -11.70 -3.95 7.03
N ASP A 201 -12.51 -3.58 6.04
CA ASP A 201 -12.89 -4.48 4.95
C ASP A 201 -11.70 -4.80 4.04
N ILE A 202 -10.84 -3.80 3.76
CA ILE A 202 -9.61 -4.02 3.00
C ILE A 202 -8.62 -4.88 3.79
N ALA A 203 -8.48 -4.66 5.10
CA ALA A 203 -7.61 -5.49 5.93
C ALA A 203 -8.10 -6.95 5.99
N LYS A 204 -9.41 -7.17 6.12
CA LYS A 204 -10.04 -8.49 6.05
C LYS A 204 -9.85 -9.12 4.67
N TRP A 205 -10.19 -8.40 3.60
CA TRP A 205 -10.03 -8.85 2.21
C TRP A 205 -8.59 -9.19 1.87
N SER A 206 -7.64 -8.42 2.39
CA SER A 206 -6.20 -8.63 2.18
C SER A 206 -5.58 -9.67 3.14
N GLY A 207 -6.39 -10.33 3.99
CA GLY A 207 -5.94 -11.40 4.88
C GLY A 207 -4.99 -10.97 6.00
N ARG A 208 -5.11 -9.74 6.52
CA ARG A 208 -4.24 -9.25 7.61
C ARG A 208 -4.69 -9.79 8.96
N LYS A 209 -3.74 -10.32 9.75
CA LYS A 209 -4.00 -10.87 11.09
C LYS A 209 -4.19 -9.79 12.17
N ASN A 210 -3.76 -8.55 11.93
CA ASN A 210 -3.84 -7.47 12.93
C ASN A 210 -4.21 -6.12 12.28
N VAL A 211 -5.30 -5.51 12.75
CA VAL A 211 -5.81 -4.21 12.28
C VAL A 211 -4.93 -3.05 12.75
N SER A 212 -4.14 -3.24 13.80
CA SER A 212 -3.21 -2.24 14.35
C SER A 212 -2.05 -1.85 13.40
N GLN A 213 -1.80 -2.61 12.33
CA GLN A 213 -0.91 -2.20 11.25
C GLN A 213 -1.51 -1.07 10.38
N ASN A 214 -2.76 -0.65 10.63
CA ASN A 214 -3.43 0.41 9.88
C ASN A 214 -3.16 1.83 10.40
N SER A 215 -2.38 2.04 11.46
CA SER A 215 -2.07 3.43 11.90
C SER A 215 -1.28 4.24 10.85
N ALA A 216 -0.74 3.56 9.83
CA ALA A 216 -0.03 4.14 8.70
C ALA A 216 -0.90 4.39 7.45
N TYR A 217 -2.23 4.18 7.51
CA TYR A 217 -3.11 4.28 6.35
C TYR A 217 -4.35 5.15 6.59
N ASP A 218 -4.13 6.36 7.09
CA ASP A 218 -5.10 7.47 6.97
C ASP A 218 -4.72 8.36 5.77
N HIS A 219 -4.77 7.80 4.56
CA HIS A 219 -4.42 8.53 3.35
C HIS A 219 -5.42 8.23 2.22
N LEU A 220 -6.51 9.00 2.17
CA LEU A 220 -6.93 9.54 0.87
C LEU A 220 -5.67 10.15 0.23
N SER A 221 -5.40 9.90 -1.05
CA SER A 221 -4.26 10.55 -1.71
C SER A 221 -4.40 12.07 -1.60
N SER A 222 -3.29 12.80 -1.54
CA SER A 222 -3.35 14.27 -1.46
C SER A 222 -4.22 14.85 -2.58
N ALA A 223 -4.20 14.24 -3.76
CA ALA A 223 -5.05 14.58 -4.89
C ALA A 223 -6.55 14.31 -4.64
N GLU A 224 -6.92 13.17 -4.04
CA GLU A 224 -8.31 12.87 -3.70
C GLU A 224 -8.85 13.80 -2.60
N ILE A 225 -8.03 14.13 -1.60
CA ILE A 225 -8.36 15.12 -0.57
C ILE A 225 -8.59 16.48 -1.24
N LEU A 226 -7.64 16.93 -2.07
CA LEU A 226 -7.73 18.19 -2.80
C LEU A 226 -8.97 18.25 -3.68
N ASN A 227 -9.24 17.20 -4.47
CA ASN A 227 -10.41 17.16 -5.34
C ASN A 227 -11.71 17.19 -4.55
N LYS A 228 -11.80 16.42 -3.44
CA LYS A 228 -12.96 16.44 -2.56
C LYS A 228 -13.19 17.84 -1.97
N LEU A 229 -12.13 18.45 -1.42
CA LEU A 229 -12.20 19.78 -0.84
C LEU A 229 -12.60 20.84 -1.87
N ARG A 230 -11.99 20.82 -3.06
CA ARG A 230 -12.30 21.76 -4.16
C ARG A 230 -13.72 21.62 -4.68
N SER A 231 -14.24 20.39 -4.76
CA SER A 231 -15.58 20.15 -5.31
C SER A 231 -16.71 20.75 -4.48
N GLN A 232 -16.45 21.07 -3.21
CA GLN A 232 -17.44 21.58 -2.25
C GLN A 232 -17.28 23.10 -1.98
N VAL A 233 -16.26 23.75 -2.54
CA VAL A 233 -16.06 25.20 -2.39
C VAL A 233 -17.24 25.97 -3.01
N GLY A 234 -17.77 26.94 -2.26
CA GLY A 234 -18.92 27.74 -2.66
C GLY A 234 -20.25 26.98 -2.72
N ASP A 235 -20.35 25.81 -2.10
CA ASP A 235 -21.62 25.12 -1.87
C ASP A 235 -22.03 25.30 -0.41
N GLU A 236 -23.01 26.17 -0.18
CA GLU A 236 -23.53 26.49 1.16
C GLU A 236 -24.17 25.29 1.88
N ASN A 237 -24.53 24.22 1.16
CA ASN A 237 -25.07 23.00 1.78
C ASN A 237 -23.97 22.03 2.22
N LEU A 238 -22.77 22.13 1.62
CA LEU A 238 -21.67 21.20 1.83
C LEU A 238 -20.45 21.84 2.48
N THR A 239 -20.49 23.15 2.73
CA THR A 239 -19.41 23.90 3.38
C THR A 239 -19.96 24.87 4.42
N VAL A 240 -19.28 24.96 5.57
CA VAL A 240 -19.55 25.91 6.65
C VAL A 240 -18.33 26.82 6.81
N GLY A 241 -18.57 28.13 6.82
CA GLY A 241 -17.52 29.14 7.02
C GLY A 241 -17.13 29.90 5.75
N PRO A 242 -15.95 30.54 5.70
CA PRO A 242 -15.57 31.44 4.63
C PRO A 242 -15.51 30.77 3.25
N LEU A 243 -15.16 29.47 3.20
CA LEU A 243 -15.16 28.69 1.96
C LEU A 243 -16.56 28.43 1.38
N ALA A 244 -17.64 28.67 2.13
CA ALA A 244 -18.99 28.64 1.61
C ALA A 244 -19.33 29.90 0.80
N GLU A 245 -18.65 31.02 1.09
CA GLU A 245 -18.90 32.31 0.44
C GLU A 245 -18.16 32.39 -0.91
N MET A 246 -18.92 32.46 -2.02
CA MET A 246 -18.37 32.71 -3.36
C MET A 246 -18.74 34.13 -3.83
N PRO A 247 -17.76 34.96 -4.25
CA PRO A 247 -18.07 36.27 -4.82
C PRO A 247 -18.92 36.14 -6.10
N ALA A 248 -19.99 36.91 -6.22
CA ALA A 248 -20.92 36.83 -7.35
C ALA A 248 -20.28 37.16 -8.72
N ASN A 249 -19.29 38.06 -8.73
CA ASN A 249 -18.63 38.55 -9.94
C ASN A 249 -17.17 38.08 -10.02
N LEU A 250 -16.95 36.77 -10.11
CA LEU A 250 -15.60 36.20 -10.25
C LEU A 250 -15.04 36.45 -11.66
N PRO A 251 -13.81 36.98 -11.79
CA PRO A 251 -13.15 37.15 -13.09
C PRO A 251 -12.58 35.83 -13.67
N VAL A 252 -12.79 34.71 -12.99
CA VAL A 252 -12.28 33.37 -13.33
C VAL A 252 -13.40 32.34 -13.18
N SER A 253 -13.22 31.14 -13.77
CA SER A 253 -14.19 30.05 -13.61
C SER A 253 -14.26 29.55 -12.16
N ARG A 254 -15.36 28.88 -11.79
CA ARG A 254 -15.54 28.30 -10.44
C ARG A 254 -14.45 27.27 -10.12
N GLU A 255 -14.07 26.45 -11.10
CA GLU A 255 -12.99 25.48 -10.95
C GLU A 255 -11.67 26.20 -10.64
N LYS A 256 -11.38 27.28 -11.38
CA LYS A 256 -10.16 28.06 -11.18
C LYS A 256 -10.15 28.79 -9.84
N PHE A 257 -11.28 29.30 -9.39
CA PHE A 257 -11.43 29.87 -8.06
C PHE A 257 -11.17 28.82 -6.97
N SER A 258 -11.73 27.62 -7.11
CA SER A 258 -11.56 26.53 -6.14
C SER A 258 -10.10 26.07 -6.06
N GLU A 259 -9.38 26.05 -7.18
CA GLU A 259 -7.92 25.80 -7.20
C GLU A 259 -7.12 26.86 -6.44
N LEU A 260 -7.50 28.13 -6.54
CA LEU A 260 -6.85 29.24 -5.85
C LEU A 260 -7.19 29.28 -4.35
N ALA A 261 -8.45 28.96 -4.00
CA ALA A 261 -8.90 28.92 -2.62
C ALA A 261 -8.29 27.75 -1.83
N ILE A 262 -8.08 26.61 -2.49
CA ILE A 262 -7.48 25.42 -1.90
C ILE A 262 -6.31 24.95 -2.79
N PRO A 263 -5.14 25.59 -2.70
CA PRO A 263 -3.98 25.25 -3.51
C PRO A 263 -3.36 23.92 -3.08
N THR A 264 -3.34 23.65 -1.76
CA THR A 264 -2.83 22.42 -1.16
C THR A 264 -3.79 21.87 -0.11
N ALA A 265 -3.58 20.62 0.32
CA ALA A 265 -4.29 20.05 1.46
C ALA A 265 -3.40 19.04 2.20
N HIS A 266 -2.85 19.46 3.33
CA HIS A 266 -1.99 18.64 4.19
C HIS A 266 -2.82 17.99 5.30
N VAL A 267 -2.71 16.66 5.45
CA VAL A 267 -3.39 15.94 6.55
C VAL A 267 -2.78 16.35 7.89
N THR A 268 -3.63 16.70 8.85
CA THR A 268 -3.23 17.03 10.22
C THR A 268 -3.90 16.10 11.22
N LYS A 269 -3.49 16.19 12.50
CA LYS A 269 -4.11 15.43 13.61
C LYS A 269 -5.64 15.63 13.69
N TYR A 270 -6.09 16.85 13.39
CA TYR A 270 -7.48 17.28 13.63
C TYR A 270 -8.31 17.47 12.34
N GLY A 271 -7.67 17.53 11.18
CA GLY A 271 -8.34 17.87 9.92
C GLY A 271 -7.33 17.99 8.78
N PHE A 272 -7.42 19.07 8.01
CA PHE A 272 -6.59 19.37 6.85
C PHE A 272 -6.10 20.82 6.90
N CYS A 273 -4.88 21.08 6.45
CA CYS A 273 -4.30 22.42 6.36
C CYS A 273 -4.14 22.80 4.89
N VAL A 274 -4.72 23.92 4.48
CA VAL A 274 -4.66 24.39 3.08
C VAL A 274 -3.55 25.39 2.81
N HIS A 275 -2.73 25.67 3.83
CA HIS A 275 -1.60 26.59 3.75
C HIS A 275 -0.62 26.22 2.64
N ASP A 276 -0.22 27.20 1.84
CA ASP A 276 0.79 27.02 0.79
C ASP A 276 2.21 27.12 1.37
N PHE A 277 2.74 25.97 1.79
CA PHE A 277 4.10 25.85 2.31
C PHE A 277 5.20 26.15 1.28
N ALA A 278 4.88 26.17 -0.02
CA ALA A 278 5.82 26.58 -1.04
C ALA A 278 5.98 28.11 -1.08
N ALA A 279 4.91 28.84 -0.74
CA ALA A 279 4.92 30.30 -0.68
C ALA A 279 5.51 30.82 0.64
N SER A 280 5.16 30.21 1.78
CA SER A 280 5.61 30.67 3.10
C SER A 280 5.65 29.54 4.14
N PRO A 281 6.50 29.63 5.18
CA PRO A 281 6.42 28.73 6.33
C PRO A 281 5.18 29.03 7.20
N CYS A 282 4.73 28.03 7.96
CA CYS A 282 3.58 28.20 8.87
C CYS A 282 3.91 29.10 10.07
N GLU A 283 3.23 30.25 10.15
CA GLU A 283 3.38 31.22 11.24
C GLU A 283 2.49 30.92 12.46
N MET A 284 1.63 29.89 12.37
CA MET A 284 0.76 29.47 13.48
C MET A 284 1.41 28.46 14.41
N PHE A 285 2.62 27.97 14.11
CA PHE A 285 3.42 27.07 14.96
C PHE A 285 2.61 25.92 15.59
N ARG A 286 1.86 25.16 14.77
CA ARG A 286 0.99 24.05 15.16
C ARG A 286 -0.27 24.41 15.96
N ARG A 287 -0.63 25.69 16.09
CA ARG A 287 -1.95 26.13 16.60
C ARG A 287 -3.06 25.93 15.55
N CYS A 288 -3.14 24.75 14.94
CA CYS A 288 -4.03 24.45 13.81
C CYS A 288 -5.50 24.68 14.15
N LEU A 289 -5.94 24.30 15.36
CA LEU A 289 -7.33 24.49 15.80
C LEU A 289 -7.72 25.97 15.98
N SER A 290 -6.74 26.88 16.02
CA SER A 290 -6.95 28.33 16.05
C SER A 290 -6.70 29.00 14.69
N CYS A 291 -6.26 28.25 13.69
CA CYS A 291 -5.93 28.75 12.35
C CYS A 291 -7.18 28.83 11.47
N THR A 292 -7.23 29.82 10.58
CA THR A 292 -8.29 30.00 9.58
C THR A 292 -8.06 29.15 8.33
N GLU A 293 -6.83 28.71 8.07
CA GLU A 293 -6.46 27.80 6.97
C GLU A 293 -6.62 26.32 7.33
N HIS A 294 -7.23 26.02 8.48
CA HIS A 294 -7.48 24.65 8.93
C HIS A 294 -8.94 24.26 8.69
N LEU A 295 -9.12 23.12 8.04
CA LEU A 295 -10.41 22.56 7.64
C LEU A 295 -10.68 21.26 8.39
N CYS A 296 -11.92 21.08 8.82
CA CYS A 296 -12.42 19.82 9.36
C CYS A 296 -13.49 19.24 8.43
N ILE A 297 -13.72 17.93 8.47
CA ILE A 297 -14.79 17.28 7.72
C ILE A 297 -15.70 16.56 8.71
N LYS A 298 -17.00 16.86 8.67
CA LYS A 298 -17.99 16.18 9.51
C LYS A 298 -18.11 14.70 9.13
N GLY A 299 -18.22 13.82 10.12
CA GLY A 299 -18.30 12.37 9.93
C GLY A 299 -16.93 11.66 9.92
N ASP A 300 -15.82 12.40 10.05
CA ASP A 300 -14.54 11.80 10.42
C ASP A 300 -14.49 11.58 11.94
N GLU A 301 -14.97 10.42 12.40
CA GLU A 301 -15.08 10.12 13.83
C GLU A 301 -13.73 10.09 14.54
N ALA A 302 -12.66 9.67 13.85
CA ALA A 302 -11.33 9.60 14.44
C ALA A 302 -10.77 11.00 14.74
N LYS A 303 -10.90 11.93 13.78
CA LYS A 303 -10.48 13.33 13.99
C LYS A 303 -11.43 14.06 14.94
N SER A 304 -12.73 13.80 14.86
CA SER A 304 -13.73 14.37 15.78
C SER A 304 -13.47 13.96 17.22
N ALA A 305 -13.13 12.69 17.48
CA ALA A 305 -12.72 12.24 18.81
C ALA A 305 -11.49 12.98 19.34
N ARG A 306 -10.47 13.20 18.49
CA ARG A 306 -9.26 13.98 18.86
C ARG A 306 -9.58 15.44 19.15
N ILE A 307 -10.53 16.05 18.44
CA ILE A 307 -10.98 17.43 18.70
C ILE A 307 -11.68 17.49 20.07
N ARG A 308 -12.58 16.54 20.38
CA ARG A 308 -13.25 16.45 21.68
C ARG A 308 -12.24 16.23 22.82
N GLU A 309 -11.23 15.41 22.61
CA GLU A 309 -10.11 15.23 23.55
C GLU A 309 -9.35 16.54 23.79
N GLN A 310 -9.02 17.29 22.72
CA GLN A 310 -8.38 18.59 22.87
C GLN A 310 -9.24 19.62 23.60
N LEU A 311 -10.57 19.59 23.41
CA LEU A 311 -11.49 20.44 24.17
C LEU A 311 -11.45 20.11 25.67
N GLN A 312 -11.44 18.83 26.03
CA GLN A 312 -11.31 18.41 27.43
C GLN A 312 -9.99 18.88 28.05
N MET A 313 -8.88 18.70 27.32
CA MET A 313 -7.56 19.20 27.75
C MET A 313 -7.56 20.73 27.90
N GLY A 314 -8.12 21.46 26.93
CA GLY A 314 -8.23 22.91 26.98
C GLY A 314 -9.03 23.41 28.18
N ARG A 315 -10.15 22.76 28.51
CA ARG A 315 -10.94 23.07 29.71
C ARG A 315 -10.16 22.81 31.01
N GLN A 316 -9.33 21.78 31.04
CA GLN A 316 -8.46 21.52 32.19
C GLN A 316 -7.37 22.60 32.34
N SER A 317 -6.73 23.00 31.24
CA SER A 317 -5.75 24.09 31.27
C SER A 317 -6.37 25.42 31.69
N LEU A 318 -7.59 25.72 31.22
CA LEU A 318 -8.33 26.91 31.65
C LEU A 318 -8.60 26.90 33.16
N ARG A 319 -9.08 25.78 33.71
CA ARG A 319 -9.30 25.66 35.17
C ARG A 319 -8.03 25.88 35.97
N ARG A 320 -6.91 25.27 35.56
CA ARG A 320 -5.61 25.44 36.23
C ARG A 320 -5.12 26.89 36.18
N ALA A 321 -5.31 27.57 35.04
CA ALA A 321 -4.96 28.99 34.94
C ALA A 321 -5.84 29.86 35.85
N GLN A 322 -7.13 29.55 35.97
CA GLN A 322 -8.04 30.24 36.89
C GLN A 322 -7.66 30.01 38.36
N GLU A 323 -7.29 28.78 38.74
CA GLU A 323 -6.75 28.45 40.07
C GLU A 323 -5.46 29.25 40.36
N ALA A 324 -4.54 29.31 39.40
CA ALA A 324 -3.30 30.07 39.53
C ALA A 324 -3.52 31.59 39.67
N VAL A 325 -4.59 32.14 39.09
CA VAL A 325 -5.00 33.55 39.32
C VAL A 325 -5.44 33.75 40.78
N VAL A 326 -6.20 32.81 41.34
CA VAL A 326 -6.61 32.85 42.76
C VAL A 326 -5.41 32.73 43.70
N GLU A 327 -4.40 31.96 43.30
CA GLU A 327 -3.11 31.85 44.00
C GLU A 327 -2.15 33.03 43.75
N GLU A 328 -2.61 34.08 43.05
CA GLU A 328 -1.84 35.29 42.72
C GLU A 328 -0.53 35.01 41.96
N VAL A 329 -0.49 33.95 41.16
CA VAL A 329 0.67 33.61 40.34
C VAL A 329 0.84 34.65 39.23
N TYR A 330 2.02 35.27 39.17
CA TYR A 330 2.35 36.29 38.17
C TYR A 330 2.12 35.78 36.73
N GLY A 331 1.40 36.57 35.93
CA GLY A 331 1.10 36.26 34.53
C GLY A 331 0.00 35.22 34.30
N ALA A 332 -0.65 34.69 35.35
CA ALA A 332 -1.73 33.71 35.21
C ALA A 332 -2.96 34.25 34.45
N PHE A 333 -3.23 35.56 34.54
CA PHE A 333 -4.35 36.20 33.85
C PHE A 333 -4.26 36.07 32.33
N ASP A 334 -3.07 36.25 31.75
CA ASP A 334 -2.84 36.12 30.30
C ASP A 334 -3.16 34.70 29.81
N TRP A 335 -2.81 33.69 30.63
CA TRP A 335 -3.12 32.29 30.34
C TRP A 335 -4.62 31.99 30.41
N VAL A 336 -5.36 32.62 31.34
CA VAL A 336 -6.82 32.51 31.37
C VAL A 336 -7.42 33.03 30.07
N GLU A 337 -6.98 34.19 29.59
CA GLU A 337 -7.49 34.78 28.34
C GLU A 337 -7.20 33.87 27.12
N ILE A 338 -5.96 33.38 27.00
CA ILE A 338 -5.55 32.50 25.90
C ILE A 338 -6.33 31.17 25.92
N HIS A 339 -6.45 30.55 27.09
CA HIS A 339 -7.16 29.28 27.22
C HIS A 339 -8.67 29.44 27.03
N ALA A 340 -9.27 30.53 27.51
CA ALA A 340 -10.69 30.82 27.30
C ALA A 340 -11.02 30.94 25.81
N LYS A 341 -10.22 31.69 25.04
CA LYS A 341 -10.38 31.80 23.57
C LYS A 341 -10.24 30.44 22.88
N THR A 342 -9.27 29.63 23.32
CA THR A 342 -9.05 28.29 22.74
C THR A 342 -10.22 27.35 23.02
N VAL A 343 -10.72 27.33 24.25
CA VAL A 343 -11.88 26.51 24.66
C VAL A 343 -13.13 26.95 23.89
N SER A 344 -13.43 28.25 23.86
CA SER A 344 -14.60 28.78 23.15
C SER A 344 -14.61 28.37 21.66
N ARG A 345 -13.45 28.44 20.99
CA ARG A 345 -13.34 28.02 19.60
C ARG A 345 -13.56 26.52 19.41
N LEU A 346 -13.01 25.69 20.30
CA LEU A 346 -13.22 24.24 20.25
C LEU A 346 -14.67 23.86 20.55
N GLU A 347 -15.34 24.58 21.43
CA GLU A 347 -16.77 24.40 21.69
C GLU A 347 -17.62 24.70 20.47
N GLN A 348 -17.32 25.79 19.74
CA GLN A 348 -17.97 26.09 18.45
C GLN A 348 -17.73 24.98 17.43
N LEU A 349 -16.49 24.48 17.30
CA LEU A 349 -16.17 23.39 16.37
C LEU A 349 -16.96 22.12 16.71
N VAL A 350 -16.97 21.74 17.98
CA VAL A 350 -17.70 20.56 18.47
C VAL A 350 -19.20 20.73 18.28
N ALA A 351 -19.75 21.92 18.51
CA ALA A 351 -21.17 22.20 18.26
C ALA A 351 -21.56 21.93 16.80
N ILE A 352 -20.75 22.37 15.83
CA ILE A 352 -21.00 22.11 14.39
C ILE A 352 -20.85 20.60 14.08
N LEU A 353 -19.86 19.93 14.67
CA LEU A 353 -19.66 18.49 14.48
C LEU A 353 -20.82 17.66 15.04
N ASP A 354 -21.45 18.10 16.13
CA ASP A 354 -22.54 17.39 16.80
C ASP A 354 -23.94 17.81 16.28
N ASP A 355 -24.05 18.90 15.51
CA ASP A 355 -25.33 19.41 14.97
C ASP A 355 -25.92 18.48 13.89
N ALA A 356 -27.01 17.78 14.20
CA ALA A 356 -27.66 16.85 13.27
C ALA A 356 -28.16 17.50 11.96
N SER A 357 -28.34 18.82 11.91
CA SER A 357 -28.72 19.54 10.69
C SER A 357 -27.58 19.66 9.68
N VAL A 358 -26.33 19.54 10.12
CA VAL A 358 -25.14 19.59 9.26
C VAL A 358 -24.86 18.19 8.70
N PRO A 359 -24.90 17.98 7.36
CA PRO A 359 -24.69 16.67 6.76
C PRO A 359 -23.29 16.07 7.02
N ALA A 360 -23.20 14.75 7.04
CA ALA A 360 -21.90 14.07 7.03
C ALA A 360 -21.16 14.36 5.71
N GLY A 361 -19.88 14.66 5.79
CA GLY A 361 -19.05 15.06 4.65
C GLY A 361 -18.94 16.57 4.44
N THR A 362 -19.67 17.40 5.20
CA THR A 362 -19.56 18.86 5.16
C THR A 362 -18.17 19.33 5.60
N ILE A 363 -17.58 20.26 4.84
CA ILE A 363 -16.33 20.93 5.19
C ILE A 363 -16.64 22.05 6.19
N ILE A 364 -15.88 22.09 7.27
CA ILE A 364 -16.01 23.09 8.34
C ILE A 364 -14.73 23.90 8.37
N GLN A 365 -14.85 25.20 8.13
CA GLN A 365 -13.81 26.19 8.33
C GLN A 365 -14.33 27.22 9.34
N LEU A 366 -13.71 27.32 10.51
CA LEU A 366 -14.14 28.31 11.49
C LEU A 366 -13.61 29.70 11.12
N ASN A 367 -14.50 30.69 11.09
CA ASN A 367 -14.18 32.11 10.93
C ASN A 367 -13.15 32.61 11.95
N ASN A 368 -12.58 33.78 11.68
CA ASN A 368 -11.53 34.47 12.43
C ASN A 368 -11.56 34.18 13.95
N SER A 369 -10.48 33.58 14.46
CA SER A 369 -10.33 33.18 15.87
C SER A 369 -9.85 34.33 16.77
N GLY A 370 -9.60 35.51 16.22
CA GLY A 370 -8.85 36.59 16.87
C GLY A 370 -7.35 36.26 17.04
N ASN A 371 -6.90 35.07 16.63
CA ASN A 371 -5.49 34.71 16.56
C ASN A 371 -5.05 34.79 15.10
N LEU A 372 -4.43 35.93 14.75
CA LEU A 372 -3.87 36.16 13.44
C LEU A 372 -2.51 35.45 13.29
N THR A 373 -2.12 35.18 12.05
CA THR A 373 -0.73 34.84 11.75
C THR A 373 0.17 36.04 12.11
N LEU A 374 1.47 35.83 12.27
CA LEU A 374 2.40 36.93 12.60
C LEU A 374 2.31 38.05 11.55
N SER A 375 2.26 37.69 10.27
CA SER A 375 2.11 38.61 9.16
C SER A 375 0.75 39.32 9.17
N ALA A 376 -0.35 38.62 9.45
CA ALA A 376 -1.67 39.23 9.53
C ALA A 376 -1.82 40.16 10.75
N GLN A 377 -1.16 39.83 11.87
CA GLN A 377 -1.08 40.70 13.04
C GLN A 377 -0.30 41.97 12.72
N ALA A 378 0.86 41.85 12.05
CA ALA A 378 1.66 43.01 11.65
C ALA A 378 0.91 43.95 10.69
N LEU A 379 0.13 43.41 9.75
CA LEU A 379 -0.73 44.20 8.87
C LEU A 379 -1.81 44.94 9.67
N LYS A 380 -2.49 44.25 10.59
CA LYS A 380 -3.49 44.86 11.47
C LYS A 380 -2.89 45.97 12.34
N ASP A 381 -1.71 45.74 12.91
CA ASP A 381 -1.00 46.72 13.74
C ASP A 381 -0.64 47.97 12.90
N ARG A 382 -0.24 47.78 11.64
CA ARG A 382 0.00 48.87 10.70
C ARG A 382 -1.28 49.64 10.35
N ASP A 383 -2.38 48.96 10.07
CA ASP A 383 -3.67 49.62 9.78
C ASP A 383 -4.17 50.46 10.96
N LEU A 384 -3.91 49.99 12.19
CA LEU A 384 -4.20 50.75 13.41
C LEU A 384 -3.32 52.00 13.55
N LEU A 385 -2.07 51.95 13.08
CA LEU A 385 -1.16 53.11 13.06
C LEU A 385 -1.51 54.11 11.96
N ASP A 386 -1.96 53.64 10.79
CA ASP A 386 -2.26 54.46 9.61
C ASP A 386 -3.70 55.04 9.62
N SER A 387 -4.55 54.65 10.58
CA SER A 387 -5.92 55.14 10.71
C SER A 387 -5.97 56.63 11.14
N PRO A 388 -6.79 57.50 10.50
CA PRO A 388 -6.75 58.96 10.67
C PRO A 388 -7.32 59.49 12.01
N THR A 389 -7.49 58.62 13.00
CA THR A 389 -7.72 59.04 14.39
C THR A 389 -6.44 58.83 15.16
N GLY A 390 -5.59 59.86 15.18
CA GLY A 390 -4.53 59.99 16.16
C GLY A 390 -5.14 60.08 17.57
N ALA A 391 -5.46 58.94 18.16
CA ALA A 391 -5.62 58.78 19.59
C ALA A 391 -4.45 57.90 20.03
N GLY A 392 -3.50 58.54 20.72
CA GLY A 392 -2.18 58.00 20.98
C GLY A 392 -2.16 56.61 21.60
N LEU A 393 -1.02 55.97 21.45
CA LEU A 393 -0.50 54.93 22.35
C LEU A 393 -0.56 55.43 23.80
N GLN A 394 -1.73 55.37 24.44
CA GLN A 394 -1.80 55.19 25.88
C GLN A 394 -1.72 53.68 26.09
N ALA A 395 -0.56 53.24 26.58
CA ALA A 395 -0.43 51.97 27.24
C ALA A 395 -1.49 51.91 28.36
N SER A 396 -2.60 51.22 28.12
CA SER A 396 -3.60 50.91 29.13
C SER A 396 -3.10 49.75 30.00
N ASN A 397 -2.02 50.00 30.75
CA ASN A 397 -1.85 49.38 32.06
C ASN A 397 -2.80 50.11 33.03
N GLN A 398 -4.09 49.81 32.96
CA GLN A 398 -5.06 50.20 33.98
C GLN A 398 -6.04 49.06 34.26
N ASN A 399 -5.52 48.01 34.91
CA ASN A 399 -6.31 47.30 35.91
C ASN A 399 -6.45 48.24 37.12
N ARG A 400 -7.51 49.06 37.13
CA ARG A 400 -7.97 49.73 38.35
C ARG A 400 -9.48 49.52 38.45
N ILE A 401 -9.85 48.44 39.14
CA ILE A 401 -11.21 48.25 39.64
C ILE A 401 -11.33 49.20 40.85
N GLU A 402 -12.10 50.27 40.71
CA GLU A 402 -12.56 51.05 41.85
C GLU A 402 -13.61 50.23 42.60
N ILE A 403 -13.27 49.83 43.83
CA ILE A 403 -14.21 49.33 44.81
C ILE A 403 -14.91 50.56 45.40
N THR A 404 -16.16 50.79 45.02
CA THR A 404 -17.07 51.66 45.78
C THR A 404 -17.99 50.79 46.62
N HIS A 405 -17.65 50.66 47.90
CA HIS A 405 -18.61 50.25 48.92
C HIS A 405 -19.44 51.47 49.32
N GLY A 406 -20.72 51.43 48.99
CA GLY A 406 -21.79 52.11 49.70
C GLY A 406 -22.63 51.07 50.45
#